data_AF-A0A353G891-F1
#
_entry.id   AF-A0A353G891-F1
#
_cell.length_a   1.000
_cell.length_b   1.000
_cell.length_c   1.000
_cell.angle_alpha   90.00
_cell.angle_beta   90.00
_cell.angle_gamma   90.00
#
_symmetry.space_group_name_H-M   'P 1'
#
loop_
_entity.id
_entity.type
_entity.pdbx_description
1 polymer ?
#
loop_
_entity_poly.entity_id
_entity_poly.type
_entity_poly.pdbx_seq_one_letter_code
_entity_poly.pdbx_strand_id
1 'polypeptide(L)'
;MLMPTTHYDWIKRMRPDFVEAVAQNVRSVEPRRYGLVRDDLHDEFFHRVSRQSVDAHFRATIRAAGHRPEEFSPDELLSMLPPETANKLFTTLEFEWQFFSNFELFGKKSFFFSQNITQKLADTELNVASESVATPFPCCLFAYDNQAARDAYFAMIGLPTRQEGVVTTYVVHYLTAPEEPALGILVMYSDRRGDIPGAAVRHLSLAPGTKLEDALRTDWLKRGKAKTDAVSAGDDEMFFGPGLRMMRIVANSILYLSSANPDVSEGLKEPARTGGSTLSSKEKRRLERSVTKLDYTLVGRSTTPYQGPSAAIGKQLTERIQTRGHWKSQAHGPGRLERKIIFIEPYWRGPDAAEVINKPYIAR
;
A
#
# COMPACT_ATOMS: atom_id res chain seq x y z
N MET A 1 -4.13 6.16 18.35
CA MET A 1 -5.16 6.52 17.34
C MET A 1 -5.83 5.24 16.89
N LEU A 2 -7.14 5.24 16.65
CA LEU A 2 -7.86 4.08 16.11
C LEU A 2 -7.75 4.08 14.57
N MET A 3 -7.43 2.93 13.97
CA MET A 3 -7.42 2.78 12.51
C MET A 3 -8.88 2.69 11.99
N PRO A 4 -9.31 3.58 11.08
CA PRO A 4 -10.67 3.52 10.57
C PRO A 4 -10.89 2.26 9.70
N THR A 5 -12.15 1.97 9.39
CA THR A 5 -12.54 0.88 8.46
C THR A 5 -11.80 1.05 7.13
N THR A 6 -11.08 0.00 6.74
CA THR A 6 -10.27 -0.05 5.51
C THR A 6 -11.09 -0.61 4.35
N HIS A 7 -10.52 -0.58 3.14
CA HIS A 7 -11.07 -1.27 1.98
C HIS A 7 -11.38 -2.75 2.26
N TYR A 8 -10.44 -3.46 2.90
CA TYR A 8 -10.61 -4.88 3.25
C TYR A 8 -11.85 -5.12 4.12
N ASP A 9 -12.07 -4.27 5.13
CA ASP A 9 -13.24 -4.35 6.01
C ASP A 9 -14.55 -4.14 5.25
N TRP A 10 -14.57 -3.22 4.28
CA TRP A 10 -15.72 -2.97 3.43
C TRP A 10 -16.02 -4.15 2.52
N ILE A 11 -15.03 -4.70 1.84
CA ILE A 11 -15.21 -5.88 0.99
C ILE A 11 -15.72 -7.07 1.80
N LYS A 12 -15.18 -7.30 3.00
CA LYS A 12 -15.68 -8.35 3.90
C LYS A 12 -17.16 -8.18 4.28
N ARG A 13 -17.66 -6.95 4.36
CA ARG A 13 -19.08 -6.66 4.64
C ARG A 13 -19.96 -6.78 3.40
N MET A 14 -19.47 -6.31 2.25
CA MET A 14 -20.24 -6.22 1.01
C MET A 14 -20.24 -7.54 0.22
N ARG A 15 -19.15 -8.30 0.30
CA ARG A 15 -18.90 -9.54 -0.46
C ARG A 15 -18.26 -10.59 0.47
N PRO A 16 -18.98 -11.09 1.49
CA PRO A 16 -18.45 -12.08 2.42
C PRO A 16 -18.00 -13.36 1.70
N ASP A 17 -18.75 -13.81 0.69
CA ASP A 17 -18.45 -15.01 -0.09
C ASP A 17 -17.14 -14.88 -0.88
N PHE A 18 -16.84 -13.68 -1.40
CA PHE A 18 -15.55 -13.39 -2.03
C PHE A 18 -14.39 -13.61 -1.05
N VAL A 19 -14.50 -13.06 0.17
CA VAL A 19 -13.46 -13.19 1.20
C VAL A 19 -13.34 -14.64 1.67
N GLU A 20 -14.44 -15.38 1.73
CA GLU A 20 -14.42 -16.81 2.03
C GLU A 20 -13.71 -17.60 0.93
N ALA A 21 -14.02 -17.34 -0.35
CA ALA A 21 -13.33 -17.98 -1.47
C ALA A 21 -11.83 -17.70 -1.46
N VAL A 22 -11.42 -16.46 -1.15
CA VAL A 22 -10.00 -16.10 -0.95
C VAL A 22 -9.39 -16.95 0.16
N ALA A 23 -10.05 -17.03 1.32
CA ALA A 23 -9.54 -17.79 2.46
C ALA A 23 -9.45 -19.30 2.16
N GLN A 24 -10.34 -19.84 1.34
CA GLN A 24 -10.29 -21.23 0.88
C GLN A 24 -9.12 -21.48 -0.06
N ASN A 25 -8.88 -20.59 -1.04
CA ASN A 25 -7.72 -20.66 -1.93
C ASN A 25 -6.41 -20.61 -1.14
N VAL A 26 -6.29 -19.67 -0.20
CA VAL A 26 -5.06 -19.53 0.62
C VAL A 26 -4.72 -20.81 1.40
N ARG A 27 -5.71 -21.62 1.79
CA ARG A 27 -5.48 -22.91 2.46
C ARG A 27 -4.91 -23.98 1.55
N SER A 28 -5.14 -23.91 0.24
CA SER A 28 -4.59 -24.84 -0.75
C SER A 28 -3.22 -24.42 -1.29
N VAL A 29 -2.77 -23.20 -1.01
CA VAL A 29 -1.48 -22.69 -1.45
C VAL A 29 -0.36 -23.08 -0.48
N GLU A 30 0.75 -23.60 -1.00
CA GLU A 30 1.94 -23.90 -0.21
C GLU A 30 2.64 -22.64 0.31
N PRO A 31 3.32 -22.69 1.47
CA PRO A 31 4.10 -21.56 1.98
C PRO A 31 5.17 -21.12 0.97
N ARG A 32 5.19 -19.82 0.63
CA ARG A 32 6.18 -19.22 -0.28
C ARG A 32 6.90 -18.04 0.37
N ARG A 33 8.11 -17.75 -0.10
CA ARG A 33 8.90 -16.57 0.31
C ARG A 33 8.37 -15.27 -0.28
N TYR A 34 7.76 -15.34 -1.45
CA TYR A 34 7.28 -14.22 -2.25
C TYR A 34 5.79 -14.32 -2.50
N GLY A 35 5.18 -13.19 -2.84
CA GLY A 35 3.77 -13.13 -3.19
C GLY A 35 3.43 -13.90 -4.47
N LEU A 36 2.17 -14.33 -4.55
CA LEU A 36 1.58 -14.94 -5.73
C LEU A 36 1.40 -13.90 -6.83
N VAL A 37 1.78 -14.26 -8.05
CA VAL A 37 1.55 -13.44 -9.24
C VAL A 37 0.17 -13.72 -9.82
N ARG A 38 -0.28 -12.86 -10.75
CA ARG A 38 -1.58 -12.99 -11.41
C ARG A 38 -1.77 -14.37 -12.03
N ASP A 39 -0.73 -14.89 -12.69
CA ASP A 39 -0.78 -16.17 -13.40
C ASP A 39 -0.92 -17.37 -12.44
N ASP A 40 -0.41 -17.27 -11.20
CA ASP A 40 -0.61 -18.32 -10.18
C ASP A 40 -2.09 -18.46 -9.77
N LEU A 41 -2.90 -17.43 -10.03
CA LEU A 41 -4.24 -17.25 -9.44
C LEU A 41 -5.37 -17.18 -10.47
N HIS A 42 -5.03 -17.11 -11.76
CA HIS A 42 -5.97 -16.79 -12.83
C HIS A 42 -7.05 -17.85 -13.00
N ASP A 43 -6.68 -19.12 -13.08
CA ASP A 43 -7.65 -20.21 -13.29
C ASP A 43 -8.64 -20.32 -12.11
N GLU A 44 -8.15 -20.22 -10.87
CA GLU A 44 -9.02 -20.26 -9.69
C GLU A 44 -10.00 -19.09 -9.63
N PHE A 45 -9.55 -17.89 -10.00
CA PHE A 45 -10.39 -16.70 -10.06
C PHE A 45 -11.57 -16.90 -11.02
N PHE A 46 -11.31 -17.36 -12.25
CA PHE A 46 -12.35 -17.58 -13.24
C PHE A 46 -13.31 -18.67 -12.82
N HIS A 47 -12.82 -19.76 -12.23
CA HIS A 47 -13.66 -20.88 -11.83
C HIS A 47 -14.53 -20.61 -10.61
N ARG A 48 -14.05 -19.84 -9.61
CA ARG A 48 -14.74 -19.71 -8.31
C ARG A 48 -15.40 -18.35 -8.10
N VAL A 49 -14.79 -17.27 -8.58
CA VAL A 49 -15.07 -15.91 -8.06
C VAL A 49 -15.81 -15.06 -9.07
N SER A 50 -15.43 -15.15 -10.34
CA SER A 50 -16.01 -14.36 -11.43
C SER A 50 -17.53 -14.47 -11.48
N ARG A 51 -18.09 -15.67 -11.29
CA ARG A 51 -19.55 -15.91 -11.33
C ARG A 51 -20.28 -15.49 -10.06
N GLN A 52 -19.71 -15.74 -8.88
CA GLN A 52 -20.40 -15.49 -7.60
C GLN A 52 -20.29 -14.01 -7.15
N SER A 53 -19.14 -13.38 -7.39
CA SER A 53 -18.89 -12.01 -6.90
C SER A 53 -19.43 -10.93 -7.82
N VAL A 54 -19.50 -11.21 -9.14
CA VAL A 54 -20.18 -10.30 -10.06
C VAL A 54 -21.67 -10.24 -9.73
N ASP A 55 -22.29 -11.38 -9.43
CA ASP A 55 -23.70 -11.46 -9.05
C ASP A 55 -24.05 -10.49 -7.90
N ALA A 56 -23.33 -10.50 -6.77
CA ALA A 56 -23.64 -9.61 -5.64
C ALA A 56 -23.55 -8.10 -5.96
N HIS A 57 -22.50 -7.67 -6.67
CA HIS A 57 -22.35 -6.27 -7.09
C HIS A 57 -23.44 -5.88 -8.10
N PHE A 58 -23.74 -6.78 -9.02
CA PHE A 58 -24.74 -6.58 -10.06
C PHE A 58 -26.15 -6.47 -9.48
N ARG A 59 -26.49 -7.34 -8.54
CA ARG A 59 -27.77 -7.30 -7.82
C ARG A 59 -27.99 -5.95 -7.12
N ALA A 60 -26.93 -5.33 -6.60
CA ALA A 60 -27.02 -3.99 -6.01
C ALA A 60 -27.30 -2.90 -7.06
N THR A 61 -26.62 -2.94 -8.20
CA THR A 61 -26.82 -2.01 -9.32
C THR A 61 -28.21 -2.14 -9.94
N ILE A 62 -28.70 -3.37 -10.13
CA ILE A 62 -30.04 -3.66 -10.66
C ILE A 62 -31.14 -3.20 -9.71
N ARG A 63 -30.94 -3.38 -8.38
CA ARG A 63 -31.84 -2.78 -7.38
C ARG A 63 -31.85 -1.25 -7.46
N ALA A 64 -30.70 -0.62 -7.66
CA ALA A 64 -30.61 0.83 -7.83
C ALA A 64 -31.30 1.33 -9.11
N ALA A 65 -31.34 0.50 -10.15
CA ALA A 65 -32.09 0.73 -11.38
C ALA A 65 -33.59 0.38 -11.29
N GLY A 66 -34.09 -0.05 -10.12
CA GLY A 66 -35.50 -0.35 -9.89
C GLY A 66 -35.97 -1.76 -10.30
N HIS A 67 -35.03 -2.63 -10.66
CA HIS A 67 -35.32 -4.01 -11.06
C HIS A 67 -35.12 -4.99 -9.90
N ARG A 68 -35.79 -6.15 -9.96
CA ARG A 68 -35.61 -7.25 -9.00
C ARG A 68 -34.52 -8.19 -9.51
N PRO A 69 -33.35 -8.28 -8.84
CA PRO A 69 -32.24 -9.07 -9.37
C PRO A 69 -32.49 -10.58 -9.37
N GLU A 70 -33.49 -11.04 -8.63
CA GLU A 70 -33.90 -12.44 -8.58
C GLU A 70 -34.55 -12.90 -9.90
N GLU A 71 -34.91 -11.97 -10.79
CA GLU A 71 -35.52 -12.24 -12.09
C GLU A 71 -34.49 -12.55 -13.20
N PHE A 72 -33.19 -12.46 -12.90
CA PHE A 72 -32.13 -12.62 -13.89
C PHE A 72 -31.09 -13.64 -13.40
N SER A 73 -30.62 -14.49 -14.31
CA SER A 73 -29.46 -15.35 -14.07
C SER A 73 -28.16 -14.53 -14.08
N PRO A 74 -27.06 -15.01 -13.44
CA PRO A 74 -25.77 -14.30 -13.45
C PRO A 74 -25.24 -13.99 -14.86
N ASP A 75 -25.45 -14.88 -15.83
CA ASP A 75 -25.02 -14.70 -17.21
C ASP A 75 -25.87 -13.63 -17.93
N GLU A 76 -27.19 -13.60 -17.68
CA GLU A 76 -28.07 -12.55 -18.20
C GLU A 76 -27.71 -11.20 -17.61
N LEU A 77 -27.47 -11.12 -16.30
CA LEU A 77 -26.96 -9.94 -15.63
C LEU A 77 -25.68 -9.46 -16.32
N LEU A 78 -24.65 -10.30 -16.41
CA LEU A 78 -23.39 -9.96 -17.10
C LEU A 78 -23.58 -9.40 -18.52
N SER A 79 -24.50 -9.97 -19.30
CA SER A 79 -24.80 -9.53 -20.65
C SER A 79 -25.48 -8.15 -20.74
N MET A 80 -26.11 -7.69 -19.66
CA MET A 80 -26.79 -6.39 -19.60
C MET A 80 -25.82 -5.22 -19.32
N LEU A 81 -24.56 -5.49 -18.95
CA LEU A 81 -23.59 -4.41 -18.75
C LEU A 81 -23.00 -3.94 -20.08
N PRO A 82 -22.76 -2.62 -20.22
CA PRO A 82 -21.84 -2.15 -21.25
C PRO A 82 -20.51 -2.91 -21.14
N PRO A 83 -19.92 -3.40 -22.25
CA PRO A 83 -18.70 -4.20 -22.22
C PRO A 83 -17.55 -3.54 -21.46
N GLU A 84 -17.41 -2.21 -21.56
CA GLU A 84 -16.41 -1.45 -20.82
C GLU A 84 -16.60 -1.51 -19.30
N THR A 85 -17.85 -1.45 -18.83
CA THR A 85 -18.18 -1.53 -17.41
C THR A 85 -17.94 -2.94 -16.87
N ALA A 86 -18.33 -3.96 -17.63
CA ALA A 86 -18.04 -5.36 -17.29
C ALA A 86 -16.52 -5.59 -17.19
N ASN A 87 -15.74 -5.14 -18.18
CA ASN A 87 -14.29 -5.27 -18.18
C ASN A 87 -13.62 -4.57 -16.98
N LYS A 88 -14.07 -3.35 -16.64
CA LYS A 88 -13.58 -2.62 -15.45
C LYS A 88 -13.87 -3.40 -14.17
N LEU A 89 -15.10 -3.91 -14.01
CA LEU A 89 -15.50 -4.70 -12.84
C LEU A 89 -14.67 -5.98 -12.71
N PHE A 90 -14.51 -6.75 -13.79
CA PHE A 90 -13.70 -7.96 -13.79
C PHE A 90 -12.24 -7.66 -13.45
N THR A 91 -11.68 -6.61 -14.02
CA THR A 91 -10.30 -6.17 -13.74
C THR A 91 -10.13 -5.82 -12.26
N THR A 92 -11.08 -5.07 -11.67
CA THR A 92 -11.04 -4.76 -10.23
C THR A 92 -11.13 -6.02 -9.38
N LEU A 93 -12.05 -6.93 -9.70
CA LEU A 93 -12.22 -8.19 -8.97
C LEU A 93 -10.96 -9.07 -9.03
N GLU A 94 -10.29 -9.12 -10.17
CA GLU A 94 -9.08 -9.90 -10.36
C GLU A 94 -7.91 -9.34 -9.54
N PHE A 95 -7.74 -8.01 -9.52
CA PHE A 95 -6.75 -7.39 -8.66
C PHE A 95 -7.09 -7.57 -7.18
N GLU A 96 -8.33 -7.36 -6.77
CA GLU A 96 -8.74 -7.64 -5.40
C GLU A 96 -8.46 -9.09 -5.02
N TRP A 97 -8.74 -10.05 -5.91
CA TRP A 97 -8.44 -11.46 -5.69
C TRP A 97 -6.95 -11.69 -5.45
N GLN A 98 -6.10 -11.18 -6.35
CA GLN A 98 -4.65 -11.32 -6.22
C GLN A 98 -4.14 -10.73 -4.89
N PHE A 99 -4.50 -9.50 -4.59
CA PHE A 99 -3.99 -8.79 -3.42
C PHE A 99 -4.59 -9.31 -2.11
N PHE A 100 -5.86 -9.74 -2.10
CA PHE A 100 -6.48 -10.31 -0.90
C PHE A 100 -5.94 -11.71 -0.61
N SER A 101 -5.73 -12.56 -1.62
CA SER A 101 -5.07 -13.86 -1.44
C SER A 101 -3.70 -13.70 -0.82
N ASN A 102 -2.88 -12.78 -1.33
CA ASN A 102 -1.58 -12.47 -0.73
C ASN A 102 -1.72 -11.92 0.69
N PHE A 103 -2.66 -11.00 0.94
CA PHE A 103 -2.84 -10.40 2.27
C PHE A 103 -3.25 -11.43 3.33
N GLU A 104 -4.15 -12.35 2.98
CA GLU A 104 -4.55 -13.48 3.83
C GLU A 104 -3.40 -14.47 4.03
N LEU A 105 -2.71 -14.85 2.94
CA LEU A 105 -1.59 -15.80 2.96
C LEU A 105 -0.45 -15.35 3.88
N PHE A 106 -0.14 -14.06 3.88
CA PHE A 106 0.94 -13.49 4.71
C PHE A 106 0.46 -12.92 6.05
N GLY A 107 -0.71 -13.36 6.54
CA GLY A 107 -1.13 -13.12 7.91
C GLY A 107 -1.60 -11.70 8.19
N LYS A 108 -2.17 -11.02 7.20
CA LYS A 108 -2.90 -9.74 7.31
C LYS A 108 -2.13 -8.61 8.00
N LYS A 109 -0.83 -8.50 7.72
CA LYS A 109 0.05 -7.49 8.30
C LYS A 109 -0.42 -6.08 7.91
N SER A 110 -0.87 -5.31 8.88
CA SER A 110 -1.48 -3.99 8.66
C SER A 110 -0.73 -2.89 9.40
N PHE A 111 -0.52 -1.77 8.73
CA PHE A 111 0.16 -0.59 9.27
C PHE A 111 -0.70 0.66 9.07
N PHE A 112 -0.93 1.38 10.17
CA PHE A 112 -1.68 2.62 10.15
C PHE A 112 -0.73 3.80 10.32
N PHE A 113 -0.61 4.63 9.30
CA PHE A 113 0.27 5.79 9.31
C PHE A 113 -0.45 7.01 9.89
N SER A 114 0.16 7.64 10.90
CA SER A 114 -0.37 8.87 11.48
C SER A 114 -0.38 10.02 10.46
N GLN A 115 -1.17 11.05 10.75
CA GLN A 115 -1.28 12.20 9.85
C GLN A 115 0.06 12.90 9.61
N ASN A 116 0.84 13.09 10.67
CA ASN A 116 2.10 13.83 10.59
C ASN A 116 3.16 13.07 9.79
N ILE A 117 3.27 11.75 9.99
CA ILE A 117 4.26 10.96 9.25
C ILE A 117 3.87 10.84 7.77
N THR A 118 2.59 10.69 7.46
CA THR A 118 2.10 10.57 6.07
C THR A 118 2.47 11.80 5.23
N GLN A 119 2.34 13.00 5.79
CA GLN A 119 2.75 14.22 5.11
C GLN A 119 4.26 14.24 4.82
N LYS A 120 5.09 13.89 5.81
CA LYS A 120 6.56 13.83 5.63
C LYS A 120 6.96 12.78 4.59
N LEU A 121 6.28 11.64 4.56
CA LEU A 121 6.49 10.59 3.56
C LEU A 121 6.20 11.08 2.15
N ALA A 122 5.16 11.90 1.97
CA ALA A 122 4.81 12.43 0.65
C ALA A 122 5.85 13.42 0.10
N ASP A 123 6.46 14.20 0.98
CA ASP A 123 7.32 15.33 0.61
C ASP A 123 8.83 15.00 0.67
N THR A 124 9.20 13.78 1.08
CA THR A 124 10.59 13.33 1.12
C THR A 124 10.97 12.61 -0.17
N GLU A 125 11.99 13.10 -0.87
CA GLU A 125 12.60 12.38 -1.99
C GLU A 125 13.81 11.58 -1.51
N LEU A 126 13.76 10.26 -1.64
CA LEU A 126 14.84 9.35 -1.24
C LEU A 126 15.59 8.86 -2.48
N ASN A 127 16.83 9.32 -2.64
CA ASN A 127 17.73 8.90 -3.71
C ASN A 127 18.49 7.63 -3.29
N VAL A 128 17.77 6.51 -3.26
CA VAL A 128 18.29 5.16 -2.95
C VAL A 128 18.15 4.24 -4.16
N ALA A 129 18.90 3.13 -4.17
CA ALA A 129 18.70 2.08 -5.17
C ALA A 129 17.31 1.44 -5.01
N SER A 130 16.62 1.15 -6.10
CA SER A 130 15.27 0.56 -6.09
C SER A 130 15.23 -0.78 -5.34
N GLU A 131 16.27 -1.59 -5.45
CA GLU A 131 16.47 -2.86 -4.72
C GLU A 131 16.48 -2.69 -3.19
N SER A 132 16.64 -1.47 -2.68
CA SER A 132 16.55 -1.17 -1.24
C SER A 132 15.10 -1.19 -0.72
N VAL A 133 14.10 -1.12 -1.61
CA VAL A 133 12.68 -1.23 -1.26
C VAL A 133 12.34 -2.70 -1.00
N ALA A 134 12.80 -3.21 0.14
CA ALA A 134 12.41 -4.52 0.64
C ALA A 134 11.26 -4.38 1.64
N THR A 135 10.12 -4.98 1.34
CA THR A 135 8.99 -5.01 2.26
C THR A 135 9.32 -5.87 3.49
N PRO A 136 8.92 -5.46 4.71
CA PRO A 136 9.16 -6.25 5.92
C PRO A 136 8.40 -7.59 5.91
N PHE A 137 7.37 -7.69 5.08
CA PHE A 137 6.57 -8.89 4.84
C PHE A 137 6.31 -9.05 3.34
N PRO A 138 6.16 -10.27 2.81
CA PRO A 138 5.88 -10.47 1.38
C PRO A 138 4.58 -9.79 0.92
N CYS A 139 3.59 -9.66 1.79
CA CYS A 139 2.44 -8.78 1.59
C CYS A 139 2.08 -8.03 2.87
N CYS A 140 1.66 -6.77 2.72
CA CYS A 140 1.10 -5.98 3.82
C CYS A 140 0.09 -4.95 3.31
N LEU A 141 -0.70 -4.42 4.24
CA LEU A 141 -1.67 -3.36 4.02
C LEU A 141 -1.20 -2.09 4.74
N PHE A 142 -1.19 -0.97 4.03
CA PHE A 142 -0.99 0.36 4.59
C PHE A 142 -2.31 1.14 4.57
N ALA A 143 -2.63 1.78 5.69
CA ALA A 143 -3.78 2.65 5.83
C ALA A 143 -3.31 4.09 6.10
N TYR A 144 -3.84 5.04 5.32
CA TYR A 144 -3.57 6.46 5.44
C TYR A 144 -4.89 7.22 5.61
N ASP A 145 -5.05 7.90 6.75
CA ASP A 145 -6.14 8.84 6.99
C ASP A 145 -5.58 10.26 7.09
N ASN A 146 -5.11 10.77 5.94
CA ASN A 146 -4.49 12.08 5.82
C ASN A 146 -4.79 12.70 4.45
N GLN A 147 -4.81 14.03 4.41
CA GLN A 147 -5.15 14.78 3.21
C GLN A 147 -4.16 14.55 2.06
N ALA A 148 -2.83 14.49 2.31
CA ALA A 148 -1.84 14.28 1.26
C ALA A 148 -1.99 12.93 0.56
N ALA A 149 -2.32 11.87 1.31
CA ALA A 149 -2.59 10.56 0.73
C ALA A 149 -3.88 10.57 -0.11
N ARG A 150 -4.93 11.26 0.37
CA ARG A 150 -6.17 11.42 -0.39
C ARG A 150 -5.94 12.23 -1.66
N ASP A 151 -5.27 13.37 -1.58
CA ASP A 151 -4.93 14.20 -2.75
C ASP A 151 -4.14 13.39 -3.79
N ALA A 152 -3.13 12.63 -3.34
CA ALA A 152 -2.33 11.79 -4.22
C ALA A 152 -3.16 10.68 -4.88
N TYR A 153 -4.03 9.99 -4.13
CA TYR A 153 -4.91 8.95 -4.68
C TYR A 153 -5.93 9.52 -5.68
N PHE A 154 -6.62 10.60 -5.32
CA PHE A 154 -7.66 11.19 -6.18
C PHE A 154 -7.09 11.75 -7.47
N ALA A 155 -5.86 12.28 -7.40
CA ALA A 155 -5.13 12.68 -8.59
C ALA A 155 -4.73 11.49 -9.49
N MET A 156 -4.38 10.33 -8.92
CA MET A 156 -4.09 9.12 -9.72
C MET A 156 -5.29 8.62 -10.53
N ILE A 157 -6.51 8.83 -10.04
CA ILE A 157 -7.73 8.36 -10.69
C ILE A 157 -8.50 9.47 -11.43
N GLY A 158 -7.96 10.69 -11.48
CA GLY A 158 -8.55 11.82 -12.20
C GLY A 158 -9.86 12.35 -11.61
N LEU A 159 -10.07 12.22 -10.30
CA LEU A 159 -11.30 12.67 -9.63
C LEU A 159 -11.01 13.76 -8.57
N PRO A 160 -12.00 14.59 -8.21
CA PRO A 160 -11.84 15.58 -7.13
C PRO A 160 -11.60 14.92 -5.77
N THR A 161 -10.67 15.48 -4.99
CA THR A 161 -10.36 14.95 -3.65
C THR A 161 -11.54 15.05 -2.68
N ARG A 162 -11.80 13.95 -1.96
CA ARG A 162 -12.72 13.93 -0.82
C ARG A 162 -12.03 14.30 0.49
N GLN A 163 -12.77 14.97 1.37
CA GLN A 163 -12.24 15.50 2.65
C GLN A 163 -12.08 14.45 3.74
N GLU A 164 -12.91 13.40 3.73
CA GLU A 164 -12.88 12.32 4.71
C GLU A 164 -12.59 10.99 4.01
N GLY A 165 -12.23 9.95 4.76
CA GLY A 165 -12.03 8.59 4.25
C GLY A 165 -10.58 8.14 4.29
N VAL A 166 -10.38 6.85 4.05
CA VAL A 166 -9.09 6.17 4.20
C VAL A 166 -8.59 5.71 2.85
N VAL A 167 -7.33 6.00 2.56
CA VAL A 167 -6.59 5.37 1.46
C VAL A 167 -5.97 4.10 1.99
N THR A 168 -6.35 2.96 1.40
CA THR A 168 -5.84 1.63 1.72
C THR A 168 -4.93 1.19 0.58
N THR A 169 -3.70 0.81 0.88
CA THR A 169 -2.74 0.31 -0.10
C THR A 169 -2.31 -1.09 0.25
N TYR A 170 -2.46 -2.04 -0.68
CA TYR A 170 -1.89 -3.37 -0.57
C TYR A 170 -0.56 -3.38 -1.31
N VAL A 171 0.46 -3.90 -0.66
CA VAL A 171 1.80 -3.99 -1.20
C VAL A 171 2.22 -5.45 -1.20
N VAL A 172 2.55 -5.98 -2.37
CA VAL A 172 2.98 -7.37 -2.57
C VAL A 172 4.36 -7.37 -3.22
N HIS A 173 5.34 -7.98 -2.56
CA HIS A 173 6.65 -8.23 -3.13
C HIS A 173 6.66 -9.61 -3.77
N TYR A 174 6.96 -9.68 -5.06
CA TYR A 174 7.00 -10.91 -5.83
C TYR A 174 8.18 -10.94 -6.82
N LEU A 175 8.42 -12.10 -7.42
CA LEU A 175 9.37 -12.26 -8.51
C LEU A 175 8.62 -12.32 -9.84
N THR A 176 9.04 -11.52 -10.81
CA THR A 176 8.59 -11.67 -12.21
C THR A 176 9.32 -12.85 -12.86
N ALA A 177 8.93 -13.25 -14.08
CA ALA A 177 9.79 -14.07 -14.93
C ALA A 177 10.64 -13.14 -15.82
N PRO A 178 11.98 -13.25 -15.87
CA PRO A 178 12.86 -14.31 -15.35
C PRO A 178 13.53 -13.96 -13.99
N GLU A 179 12.76 -13.97 -12.90
CA GLU A 179 13.17 -13.79 -11.51
C GLU A 179 13.62 -12.39 -11.07
N GLU A 180 13.14 -11.33 -11.73
CA GLU A 180 13.41 -9.97 -11.25
C GLU A 180 12.45 -9.57 -10.12
N PRO A 181 12.97 -8.99 -9.01
CA PRO A 181 12.12 -8.51 -7.92
C PRO A 181 11.23 -7.36 -8.37
N ALA A 182 9.97 -7.44 -7.98
CA ALA A 182 8.96 -6.46 -8.33
C ALA A 182 7.99 -6.21 -7.19
N LEU A 183 7.40 -5.02 -7.20
CA LEU A 183 6.44 -4.56 -6.21
C LEU A 183 5.09 -4.33 -6.86
N GLY A 184 4.10 -5.13 -6.48
CA GLY A 184 2.70 -4.92 -6.82
C GLY A 184 2.07 -3.99 -5.80
N ILE A 185 1.38 -2.97 -6.28
CA ILE A 185 0.71 -1.97 -5.46
C ILE A 185 -0.73 -1.84 -5.93
N LEU A 186 -1.69 -2.11 -5.05
CA LEU A 186 -3.11 -1.81 -5.26
C LEU A 186 -3.51 -0.71 -4.28
N VAL A 187 -3.93 0.44 -4.82
CA VAL A 187 -4.40 1.59 -4.05
C VAL A 187 -5.92 1.71 -4.19
N MET A 188 -6.59 1.71 -3.05
CA MET A 188 -8.04 1.84 -2.91
C MET A 188 -8.37 2.98 -1.96
N TYR A 189 -9.54 3.57 -2.12
CA TYR A 189 -10.10 4.49 -1.15
C TYR A 189 -11.44 3.96 -0.65
N SER A 190 -11.77 4.26 0.60
CA SER A 190 -13.10 4.02 1.13
C SER A 190 -13.53 5.17 2.03
N ASP A 191 -14.73 5.68 1.79
CA ASP A 191 -15.35 6.65 2.70
C ASP A 191 -16.13 5.96 3.83
N ARG A 192 -16.81 6.76 4.65
CA ARG A 192 -17.64 6.28 5.77
C ARG A 192 -18.88 5.49 5.33
N ARG A 193 -19.28 5.59 4.06
CA ARG A 193 -20.42 4.88 3.46
C ARG A 193 -19.97 3.61 2.73
N GLY A 194 -18.67 3.43 2.53
CA GLY A 194 -18.11 2.30 1.79
C GLY A 194 -18.06 2.54 0.30
N ASP A 195 -18.16 3.80 -0.13
CA ASP A 195 -18.00 4.15 -1.53
C ASP A 195 -16.52 4.04 -1.94
N ILE A 196 -16.31 3.40 -3.09
CA ILE A 196 -15.01 3.06 -3.66
C ILE A 196 -15.01 3.60 -5.09
N PRO A 197 -14.54 4.84 -5.32
CA PRO A 197 -14.69 5.52 -6.59
C PRO A 197 -13.81 4.94 -7.70
N GLY A 198 -12.78 4.18 -7.35
CA GLY A 198 -11.90 3.51 -8.31
C GLY A 198 -10.78 2.73 -7.65
N ALA A 199 -10.11 1.93 -8.46
CA ALA A 199 -8.89 1.21 -8.08
C ALA A 199 -7.74 1.74 -8.93
N ALA A 200 -6.55 1.81 -8.33
CA ALA A 200 -5.34 2.05 -9.09
C ALA A 200 -4.31 0.97 -8.77
N VAL A 201 -3.79 0.34 -9.83
CA VAL A 201 -2.82 -0.75 -9.71
C VAL A 201 -1.54 -0.38 -10.44
N ARG A 202 -0.41 -0.68 -9.82
CA ARG A 202 0.92 -0.49 -10.39
C ARG A 202 1.84 -1.64 -10.04
N HIS A 203 2.75 -1.92 -10.96
CA HIS A 203 3.79 -2.93 -10.80
C HIS A 203 5.15 -2.27 -11.06
N LEU A 204 5.93 -2.09 -10.00
CA LEU A 204 7.24 -1.46 -10.06
C LEU A 204 8.33 -2.51 -10.21
N SER A 205 9.26 -2.31 -11.14
CA SER A 205 10.48 -3.12 -11.20
C SER A 205 11.47 -2.64 -10.14
N LEU A 206 12.04 -3.57 -9.38
CA LEU A 206 13.11 -3.31 -8.42
C LEU A 206 14.46 -3.81 -8.95
N ALA A 207 14.62 -3.83 -10.28
CA ALA A 207 15.82 -4.34 -10.95
C ALA A 207 17.11 -3.67 -10.42
N PRO A 208 18.19 -4.44 -10.22
CA PRO A 208 19.42 -3.91 -9.66
C PRO A 208 20.02 -2.75 -10.47
N GLY A 209 20.61 -1.79 -9.76
CA GLY A 209 21.29 -0.64 -10.38
C GLY A 209 20.35 0.47 -10.90
N THR A 210 19.04 0.35 -10.68
CA THR A 210 18.08 1.42 -10.96
C THR A 210 17.89 2.30 -9.71
N LYS A 211 17.69 3.61 -9.89
CA LYS A 211 17.32 4.51 -8.80
C LYS A 211 15.83 4.39 -8.49
N LEU A 212 15.46 4.54 -7.22
CA LEU A 212 14.06 4.45 -6.79
C LEU A 212 13.15 5.39 -7.60
N GLU A 213 13.50 6.67 -7.74
CA GLU A 213 12.68 7.64 -8.48
C GLU A 213 12.48 7.27 -9.96
N ASP A 214 13.42 6.55 -10.57
CA ASP A 214 13.25 6.02 -11.92
C ASP A 214 12.35 4.79 -11.92
N ALA A 215 12.48 3.90 -10.93
CA ALA A 215 11.60 2.76 -10.75
C ALA A 215 10.14 3.16 -10.49
N LEU A 216 9.89 4.24 -9.73
CA LEU A 216 8.53 4.77 -9.48
C LEU A 216 7.83 5.22 -10.76
N ARG A 217 8.60 5.51 -11.83
CA ARG A 217 8.09 5.89 -13.16
C ARG A 217 7.82 4.69 -14.07
N THR A 218 7.97 3.46 -13.59
CA THR A 218 7.73 2.25 -14.38
C THR A 218 6.34 1.67 -14.15
N ASP A 219 5.76 1.06 -15.18
CA ASP A 219 4.58 0.17 -15.07
C ASP A 219 4.84 -1.10 -15.89
N TRP A 220 5.27 -2.16 -15.20
CA TRP A 220 5.82 -3.35 -15.87
C TRP A 220 4.77 -4.13 -16.67
N LEU A 221 3.49 -4.12 -16.27
CA LEU A 221 2.43 -4.80 -17.03
C LEU A 221 2.16 -4.16 -18.41
N LYS A 222 2.56 -2.90 -18.61
CA LYS A 222 2.46 -2.22 -19.91
C LYS A 222 3.66 -2.51 -20.83
N ARG A 223 4.77 -3.06 -20.32
CA ARG A 223 6.00 -3.30 -21.09
C ARG A 223 5.89 -4.46 -22.10
N GLY A 224 4.98 -5.41 -21.85
CA GLY A 224 4.74 -6.58 -22.72
C GLY A 224 3.64 -6.40 -23.77
N LYS A 225 2.84 -5.33 -23.68
CA LYS A 225 1.89 -4.98 -24.75
C LYS A 225 2.68 -4.28 -25.85
N ALA A 226 2.76 -4.92 -27.01
CA ALA A 226 3.16 -4.23 -28.23
C ALA A 226 2.42 -2.89 -28.32
N LYS A 227 3.08 -1.89 -28.90
CA LYS A 227 2.65 -0.51 -29.20
C LYS A 227 1.26 -0.31 -29.87
N THR A 228 0.41 -1.33 -29.93
CA THR A 228 -0.86 -1.37 -30.66
C THR A 228 -2.07 -0.94 -29.84
N ASP A 229 -2.01 -0.98 -28.51
CA ASP A 229 -3.00 -0.28 -27.68
C ASP A 229 -2.43 1.11 -27.42
N ALA A 230 -3.05 2.15 -27.99
CA ALA A 230 -2.74 3.53 -27.65
C ALA A 230 -2.98 3.73 -26.15
N VAL A 231 -1.97 3.47 -25.33
CA VAL A 231 -1.86 4.03 -23.99
C VAL A 231 -1.97 5.54 -24.21
N SER A 232 -3.08 6.12 -23.80
CA SER A 232 -3.33 7.53 -24.06
C SER A 232 -2.19 8.30 -23.40
N ALA A 233 -1.55 9.22 -24.14
CA ALA A 233 -0.50 10.06 -23.57
C ALA A 233 -0.96 10.80 -22.30
N GLY A 234 -2.28 11.00 -22.13
CA GLY A 234 -2.91 11.57 -20.94
C GLY A 234 -2.89 10.68 -19.69
N ASP A 235 -2.97 9.35 -19.82
CA ASP A 235 -2.88 8.42 -18.67
C ASP A 235 -1.48 8.43 -18.04
N ASP A 236 -0.46 8.58 -18.89
CA ASP A 236 0.93 8.68 -18.48
C ASP A 236 1.20 10.09 -17.90
N GLU A 237 0.70 11.17 -18.50
CA GLU A 237 0.85 12.54 -17.97
C GLU A 237 0.17 12.75 -16.60
N MET A 238 -1.04 12.22 -16.41
CA MET A 238 -1.76 12.26 -15.12
C MET A 238 -1.04 11.45 -14.03
N PHE A 239 -0.39 10.34 -14.41
CA PHE A 239 0.42 9.55 -13.49
C PHE A 239 1.77 10.22 -13.17
N PHE A 240 2.50 10.70 -14.17
CA PHE A 240 3.83 11.29 -13.99
C PHE A 240 3.83 12.68 -13.34
N GLY A 241 2.68 13.37 -13.32
CA GLY A 241 2.47 14.55 -12.50
C GLY A 241 2.08 14.20 -11.06
N PRO A 242 0.81 14.32 -10.67
CA PRO A 242 0.38 14.16 -9.28
C PRO A 242 0.28 12.70 -8.80
N GLY A 243 0.17 11.71 -9.71
CA GLY A 243 0.05 10.30 -9.34
C GLY A 243 1.32 9.66 -8.75
N LEU A 244 2.50 10.13 -9.17
CA LEU A 244 3.80 9.70 -8.67
C LEU A 244 3.93 9.90 -7.15
N ARG A 245 3.27 10.94 -6.61
CA ARG A 245 3.28 11.26 -5.18
C ARG A 245 2.78 10.11 -4.32
N MET A 246 1.77 9.36 -4.78
CA MET A 246 1.26 8.22 -4.03
C MET A 246 2.28 7.07 -4.02
N MET A 247 2.93 6.79 -5.15
CA MET A 247 3.97 5.76 -5.22
C MET A 247 5.15 6.12 -4.31
N ARG A 248 5.50 7.40 -4.23
CA ARG A 248 6.50 7.91 -3.28
C ARG A 248 6.08 7.71 -1.82
N ILE A 249 4.82 8.01 -1.46
CA ILE A 249 4.29 7.71 -0.12
C ILE A 249 4.46 6.23 0.20
N VAL A 250 4.07 5.33 -0.70
CA VAL A 250 4.14 3.87 -0.49
C VAL A 250 5.58 3.40 -0.37
N ALA A 251 6.47 3.81 -1.27
CA ALA A 251 7.88 3.42 -1.24
C ALA A 251 8.58 3.94 0.02
N ASN A 252 8.33 5.20 0.40
CA ASN A 252 8.87 5.77 1.61
C ASN A 252 8.28 5.09 2.86
N SER A 253 7.02 4.67 2.85
CA SER A 253 6.43 3.86 3.93
C SER A 253 7.18 2.55 4.12
N ILE A 254 7.54 1.86 3.04
CA ILE A 254 8.33 0.62 3.09
C ILE A 254 9.72 0.91 3.66
N LEU A 255 10.43 1.90 3.11
CA LEU A 255 11.78 2.25 3.56
C LEU A 255 11.79 2.71 5.02
N TYR A 256 10.77 3.45 5.45
CA TYR A 256 10.59 3.86 6.84
C TYR A 256 10.46 2.64 7.75
N LEU A 257 9.55 1.72 7.45
CA LEU A 257 9.35 0.50 8.24
C LEU A 257 10.58 -0.42 8.26
N SER A 258 11.37 -0.43 7.19
CA SER A 258 12.62 -1.18 7.07
C SER A 258 13.86 -0.44 7.59
N SER A 259 13.69 0.74 8.19
CA SER A 259 14.78 1.50 8.84
C SER A 259 15.16 0.88 10.19
N ALA A 260 16.29 1.30 10.77
CA ALA A 260 16.80 0.71 12.00
C ALA A 260 15.92 1.06 13.22
N ASN A 261 15.40 2.28 13.28
CA ASN A 261 14.62 2.79 14.41
C ASN A 261 13.35 3.53 13.94
N PRO A 262 12.38 2.83 13.31
CA PRO A 262 11.13 3.47 12.92
C PRO A 262 10.27 3.80 14.16
N ASP A 263 9.52 4.90 14.12
CA ASP A 263 8.52 5.22 15.13
C ASP A 263 7.31 4.30 14.93
N VAL A 264 7.31 3.16 15.60
CA VAL A 264 6.22 2.18 15.56
C VAL A 264 5.74 1.83 16.96
N SER A 265 4.44 1.57 17.08
CA SER A 265 3.80 1.19 18.33
C SER A 265 2.61 0.28 18.05
N GLU A 266 2.12 -0.43 19.06
CA GLU A 266 0.88 -1.19 18.92
C GLU A 266 -0.31 -0.28 18.62
N GLY A 267 -1.19 -0.73 17.73
CA GLY A 267 -2.46 -0.09 17.44
C GLY A 267 -3.41 -0.12 18.63
N LEU A 268 -4.25 0.91 18.77
CA LEU A 268 -5.32 0.88 19.76
C LEU A 268 -6.48 0.01 19.23
N LYS A 269 -7.01 -0.89 20.05
CA LYS A 269 -8.21 -1.67 19.72
C LYS A 269 -9.49 -1.02 20.21
N GLU A 270 -9.39 -0.21 21.26
CA GLU A 270 -10.51 0.50 21.86
C GLU A 270 -10.18 1.99 22.06
N PRO A 271 -11.19 2.88 22.02
CA PRO A 271 -10.99 4.27 22.38
C PRO A 271 -10.53 4.38 23.84
N ALA A 272 -9.63 5.30 24.12
CA ALA A 272 -9.23 5.59 25.49
C ALA A 272 -10.46 6.09 26.27
N ARG A 273 -10.85 5.39 27.34
CA ARG A 273 -11.93 5.82 28.23
C ARG A 273 -11.46 7.06 29.00
N THR A 274 -11.80 8.23 28.49
CA THR A 274 -11.56 9.50 29.17
C THR A 274 -12.78 9.80 30.06
N GLY A 275 -12.57 9.74 31.37
CA GLY A 275 -13.50 10.24 32.39
C GLY A 275 -14.94 9.72 32.30
N GLY A 276 -15.21 8.52 32.82
CA GLY A 276 -16.54 8.07 33.29
C GLY A 276 -17.69 7.99 32.27
N SER A 277 -17.57 8.53 31.07
CA SER A 277 -18.66 8.53 30.09
C SER A 277 -18.77 7.17 29.41
N THR A 278 -19.89 6.50 29.66
CA THR A 278 -20.31 5.33 28.89
C THR A 278 -20.90 5.81 27.57
N LEU A 279 -20.23 5.48 26.45
CA LEU A 279 -20.81 5.67 25.13
C LEU A 279 -22.21 5.03 25.09
N SER A 280 -23.18 5.74 24.53
CA SER A 280 -24.50 5.16 24.31
C SER A 280 -24.40 3.95 23.37
N SER A 281 -25.36 3.02 23.45
CA SER A 281 -25.39 1.85 22.56
C SER A 281 -25.35 2.23 21.07
N LYS A 282 -25.94 3.38 20.70
CA LYS A 282 -25.92 3.90 19.33
C LYS A 282 -24.52 4.39 18.92
N GLU A 283 -23.83 5.11 19.81
CA GLU A 283 -22.47 5.59 19.58
C GLU A 283 -21.47 4.44 19.53
N LYS A 284 -21.61 3.46 20.42
CA LYS A 284 -20.79 2.24 20.40
C LYS A 284 -20.94 1.50 19.07
N ARG A 285 -22.18 1.27 18.61
CA ARG A 285 -22.45 0.61 17.32
C ARG A 285 -21.93 1.42 16.13
N ARG A 286 -21.98 2.75 16.20
CA ARG A 286 -21.41 3.63 15.17
C ARG A 286 -19.88 3.52 15.13
N LEU A 287 -19.24 3.55 16.31
CA LEU A 287 -17.79 3.43 16.42
C LEU A 287 -17.31 2.07 15.90
N GLU A 288 -17.93 0.98 16.33
CA GLU A 288 -17.64 -0.39 15.87
C GLU A 288 -17.74 -0.54 14.34
N ARG A 289 -18.63 0.22 13.69
CA ARG A 289 -18.76 0.23 12.23
C ARG A 289 -17.69 1.07 11.52
N SER A 290 -17.10 2.03 12.21
CA SER A 290 -16.15 3.01 11.66
C SER A 290 -14.68 2.67 11.90
N VAL A 291 -14.39 1.65 12.71
CA VAL A 291 -13.05 1.21 13.08
C VAL A 291 -12.81 -0.18 12.50
N THR A 292 -11.59 -0.46 12.07
CA THR A 292 -11.20 -1.78 11.57
C THR A 292 -11.19 -2.83 12.67
N LYS A 293 -11.33 -4.10 12.29
CA LYS A 293 -11.09 -5.24 13.19
C LYS A 293 -9.72 -5.90 12.98
N LEU A 294 -8.94 -5.40 12.04
CA LEU A 294 -7.59 -5.88 11.78
C LEU A 294 -6.67 -5.55 12.96
N ASP A 295 -5.76 -6.45 13.29
CA ASP A 295 -4.60 -6.10 14.10
C ASP A 295 -3.68 -5.20 13.27
N TYR A 296 -3.16 -4.15 13.89
CA TYR A 296 -2.32 -3.18 13.18
C TYR A 296 -1.22 -2.58 14.06
N THR A 297 -0.15 -2.19 13.39
CA THR A 297 0.92 -1.36 13.96
C THR A 297 0.66 0.11 13.64
N LEU A 298 0.67 0.97 14.65
CA LEU A 298 0.58 2.42 14.47
C LEU A 298 1.98 2.98 14.19
N VAL A 299 2.12 3.70 13.08
CA VAL A 299 3.35 4.31 12.60
C VAL A 299 3.32 5.82 12.80
N GLY A 300 4.39 6.39 13.36
CA GLY A 300 4.55 7.82 13.53
C GLY A 300 3.75 8.41 14.69
N ARG A 301 3.60 7.68 15.81
CA ARG A 301 2.85 8.16 16.98
C ARG A 301 3.48 9.41 17.59
N SER A 302 4.80 9.43 17.69
CA SER A 302 5.59 10.51 18.28
C SER A 302 5.99 11.58 17.26
N THR A 303 5.59 11.43 16.00
CA THR A 303 5.98 12.35 14.93
C THR A 303 5.35 13.72 15.13
N THR A 304 6.21 14.74 15.21
CA THR A 304 5.79 16.14 15.33
C THR A 304 5.08 16.66 14.07
N PRO A 305 4.18 17.65 14.19
CA PRO A 305 3.53 18.28 13.06
C PRO A 305 4.53 18.76 12.00
N TYR A 306 4.23 18.51 10.74
CA TYR A 306 5.04 18.94 9.62
C TYR A 306 4.79 20.42 9.29
N GLN A 307 5.86 21.22 9.18
CA GLN A 307 5.79 22.66 8.90
C GLN A 307 6.17 23.01 7.44
N GLY A 308 6.28 22.02 6.54
CA GLY A 308 6.69 22.26 5.17
C GLY A 308 8.21 22.30 4.97
N PRO A 309 8.68 22.26 3.71
CA PRO A 309 10.08 22.52 3.42
C PRO A 309 10.37 24.03 3.55
N SER A 310 11.31 24.39 4.43
CA SER A 310 11.90 25.73 4.46
C SER A 310 12.72 25.93 3.18
N ALA A 311 12.60 27.08 2.51
CA ALA A 311 13.26 27.39 1.24
C ALA A 311 14.81 27.40 1.29
N ALA A 312 15.42 27.08 2.42
CA ALA A 312 16.85 27.01 2.63
C ALA A 312 17.30 25.60 3.05
N ILE A 313 17.35 24.65 2.12
CA ILE A 313 18.05 23.37 2.34
C ILE A 313 19.21 23.30 1.35
N GLY A 314 20.38 23.74 1.82
CA GLY A 314 21.66 23.45 1.16
C GLY A 314 21.85 21.93 1.06
N LYS A 315 22.52 21.49 -0.01
CA LYS A 315 22.82 20.08 -0.37
C LYS A 315 23.02 19.19 0.86
N GLN A 316 21.97 18.50 1.30
CA GLN A 316 22.06 17.43 2.28
C GLN A 316 22.40 16.13 1.55
N LEU A 317 23.33 15.34 2.10
CA LEU A 317 23.55 13.98 1.63
C LEU A 317 22.28 13.16 1.89
N THR A 318 21.51 12.90 0.84
CA THR A 318 20.31 12.05 0.81
C THR A 318 20.63 10.62 0.35
N GLU A 319 21.89 10.32 0.05
CA GLU A 319 22.31 9.04 -0.52
C GLU A 319 22.78 8.07 0.57
N ARG A 320 22.26 6.83 0.55
CA ARG A 320 22.87 5.70 1.26
C ARG A 320 23.85 4.99 0.33
N ILE A 321 25.07 4.82 0.80
CA ILE A 321 26.13 4.14 0.06
C ILE A 321 26.42 2.82 0.75
N GLN A 322 26.29 1.70 0.03
CA GLN A 322 26.71 0.41 0.55
C GLN A 322 28.24 0.37 0.64
N THR A 323 28.77 0.35 1.85
CA THR A 323 30.20 0.18 2.10
C THR A 323 30.48 -1.32 2.15
N ARG A 324 31.36 -1.80 1.27
CA ARG A 324 31.82 -3.19 1.31
C ARG A 324 32.54 -3.49 2.63
N GLY A 325 32.46 -4.73 3.06
CA GLY A 325 33.18 -5.18 4.25
C GLY A 325 34.68 -4.99 4.07
N HIS A 326 35.35 -4.56 5.13
CA HIS A 326 36.79 -4.27 5.10
C HIS A 326 37.44 -4.50 6.46
N TRP A 327 38.71 -4.85 6.44
CA TRP A 327 39.53 -4.94 7.64
C TRP A 327 39.90 -3.53 8.13
N LYS A 328 39.69 -3.27 9.42
CA LYS A 328 40.05 -2.02 10.07
C LYS A 328 40.95 -2.29 11.27
N SER A 329 42.05 -1.55 11.35
CA SER A 329 42.88 -1.50 12.57
C SER A 329 42.26 -0.52 13.57
N GLN A 330 41.61 -1.04 14.62
CA GLN A 330 40.94 -0.27 15.65
C GLN A 330 41.88 -0.05 16.84
N ALA A 331 42.05 1.22 17.25
CA ALA A 331 42.73 1.57 18.49
C ALA A 331 41.94 1.07 19.71
N HIS A 332 42.61 0.44 20.67
CA HIS A 332 42.04 0.01 21.93
C HIS A 332 43.12 0.02 23.05
N GLY A 333 42.74 -0.44 24.24
CA GLY A 333 43.62 -0.47 25.41
C GLY A 333 43.87 0.91 26.04
N PRO A 334 44.64 0.96 27.15
CA PRO A 334 44.97 2.20 27.85
C PRO A 334 45.62 3.21 26.90
N GLY A 335 45.09 4.43 26.86
CA GLY A 335 45.61 5.50 26.01
C GLY A 335 45.46 5.26 24.49
N ARG A 336 44.68 4.25 24.04
CA ARG A 336 44.55 3.87 22.62
C ARG A 336 45.88 3.46 21.96
N LEU A 337 46.83 2.99 22.77
CA LEU A 337 48.17 2.61 22.31
C LEU A 337 48.18 1.25 21.61
N GLU A 338 47.22 0.39 21.91
CA GLU A 338 47.13 -0.94 21.32
C GLU A 338 46.22 -0.93 20.09
N ARG A 339 46.44 -1.87 19.16
CA ARG A 339 45.64 -2.01 17.94
C ARG A 339 45.12 -3.43 17.82
N LYS A 340 43.82 -3.58 17.56
CA LYS A 340 43.22 -4.84 17.12
C LYS A 340 42.74 -4.72 15.68
N ILE A 341 42.99 -5.76 14.90
CA ILE A 341 42.43 -5.87 13.55
C ILE A 341 41.02 -6.45 13.69
N ILE A 342 40.03 -5.72 13.20
CA ILE A 342 38.63 -6.17 13.16
C ILE A 342 38.15 -6.17 11.71
N PHE A 343 37.34 -7.16 11.35
CA PHE A 343 36.58 -7.10 10.11
C PHE A 343 35.30 -6.30 10.37
N ILE A 344 35.07 -5.27 9.58
CA ILE A 344 33.79 -4.56 9.56
C ILE A 344 32.96 -5.19 8.46
N GLU A 345 31.82 -5.77 8.83
CA GLU A 345 30.86 -6.34 7.88
C GLU A 345 30.34 -5.26 6.92
N PRO A 346 29.94 -5.63 5.68
CA PRO A 346 29.32 -4.67 4.77
C PRO A 346 28.15 -3.94 5.44
N TYR A 347 28.13 -2.62 5.35
CA TYR A 347 27.09 -1.80 5.98
C TYR A 347 26.71 -0.61 5.09
N TRP A 348 25.50 -0.10 5.28
CA TRP A 348 25.03 1.09 4.58
C TRP A 348 25.46 2.35 5.36
N ARG A 349 26.18 3.25 4.68
CA ARG A 349 26.59 4.56 5.22
C ARG A 349 25.66 5.66 4.74
N GLY A 350 25.32 6.60 5.62
CA GLY A 350 24.36 7.69 5.36
C GLY A 350 23.08 7.53 6.17
N PRO A 351 22.28 8.59 6.33
CA PRO A 351 21.05 8.53 7.11
C PRO A 351 20.06 7.54 6.48
N ASP A 352 19.38 6.74 7.31
CA ASP A 352 18.28 5.88 6.83
C ASP A 352 16.98 6.66 6.65
N ALA A 353 15.94 6.01 6.11
CA ALA A 353 14.70 6.71 5.79
C ALA A 353 14.04 7.29 7.04
N ALA A 354 14.01 6.56 8.16
CA ALA A 354 13.49 7.08 9.42
C ALA A 354 14.29 8.30 9.91
N GLU A 355 15.61 8.29 9.81
CA GLU A 355 16.45 9.44 10.16
C GLU A 355 16.18 10.66 9.27
N VAL A 356 15.98 10.48 7.96
CA VAL A 356 15.65 11.59 7.05
C VAL A 356 14.25 12.12 7.32
N ILE A 357 13.26 11.24 7.43
CA ILE A 357 11.85 11.58 7.54
C ILE A 357 11.52 12.18 8.93
N ASN A 358 12.16 11.69 10.00
CA ASN A 358 11.88 12.18 11.35
C ASN A 358 12.53 13.54 11.65
N LYS A 359 13.51 14.00 10.84
CA LYS A 359 14.18 15.29 11.06
C LYS A 359 13.15 16.43 11.10
N PRO A 360 13.23 17.33 12.10
CA PRO A 360 12.43 18.53 12.10
C PRO A 360 12.86 19.43 10.93
N TYR A 361 11.91 19.80 10.09
CA TYR A 361 12.12 20.86 9.11
C TYR A 361 12.14 22.18 9.89
N ILE A 362 13.33 22.73 10.11
CA ILE A 362 13.48 24.00 10.81
C ILE A 362 13.23 25.11 9.79
N ALA A 363 12.10 25.79 9.90
CA ALA A 363 11.95 27.13 9.34
C ALA A 363 12.87 28.07 10.13
N ARG A 364 13.76 28.78 9.44
CA ARG A 364 14.46 29.93 10.00
C ARG A 364 13.85 31.19 9.43
#